data_AF-A0A455UFD6-F1
#
_entry.id   AF-A0A455UFD6-F1
#
_cell.length_a   1.000
_cell.length_b   1.000
_cell.length_c   1.000
_cell.angle_alpha   90.00
_cell.angle_beta   90.00
_cell.angle_gamma   90.00
#
_symmetry.space_group_name_H-M   'P 1'
#
loop_
_entity.id
_entity.type
_entity.pdbx_description
1 polymer ?
#
loop_
_entity_poly.entity_id
_entity_poly.type
_entity_poly.pdbx_seq_one_letter_code
_entity_poly.pdbx_strand_id
1 'polypeptide(L)'
;MLNDYATVGEGVGYGYVDNILFSREGEVQAIIVEPDNSYGAGPYGYPYYGYGYGWDPGQTSYYLQYGEDEVGEMDDFDYDRYDGLLDD
;
A
#
# COMPACT_ATOMS: atom_id res chain seq x y z
N MET A 1 -3.08 6.21 8.84
CA MET A 1 -2.14 5.73 7.80
C MET A 1 -2.18 4.22 7.73
N LEU A 2 -1.86 3.50 8.83
CA LEU A 2 -2.26 2.10 8.97
C LEU A 2 -3.78 2.01 9.13
N ASN A 3 -4.44 1.08 8.44
CA ASN A 3 -5.90 0.95 8.33
C ASN A 3 -6.63 2.13 7.66
N ASP A 4 -5.91 3.07 7.04
CA ASP A 4 -6.56 4.07 6.20
C ASP A 4 -7.07 3.40 4.93
N TYR A 5 -8.21 3.87 4.42
CA TYR A 5 -8.72 3.40 3.14
C TYR A 5 -7.83 3.93 2.00
N ALA A 6 -7.46 3.06 1.09
CA ALA A 6 -6.64 3.34 -0.08
C ALA A 6 -7.54 3.59 -1.30
N THR A 7 -7.14 4.55 -2.14
CA THR A 7 -7.83 4.90 -3.37
C THR A 7 -6.89 4.92 -4.58
N VAL A 8 -7.45 4.66 -5.75
CA VAL A 8 -6.79 4.66 -7.06
C VAL A 8 -7.52 5.62 -8.02
N GLY A 9 -6.89 6.01 -9.12
CA GLY A 9 -7.47 6.87 -10.15
C GLY A 9 -8.11 8.16 -9.61
N GLU A 10 -9.36 8.44 -10.01
CA GLU A 10 -10.11 9.62 -9.56
C GLU A 10 -10.77 9.41 -8.17
N GLY A 11 -10.09 8.73 -7.25
CA GLY A 11 -10.56 8.49 -5.88
C GLY A 11 -11.43 7.26 -5.73
N VAL A 12 -11.28 6.27 -6.62
CA VAL A 12 -11.98 5.00 -6.54
C VAL A 12 -11.47 4.20 -5.36
N GLY A 13 -12.39 3.69 -4.55
CA GLY A 13 -12.07 2.82 -3.41
C GLY A 13 -11.42 1.53 -3.85
N TYR A 14 -10.28 1.21 -3.23
CA TYR A 14 -9.46 0.07 -3.64
C TYR A 14 -9.28 -0.97 -2.53
N GLY A 15 -9.07 -0.54 -1.29
CA GLY A 15 -8.75 -1.43 -0.18
C GLY A 15 -8.21 -0.68 1.03
N TYR A 16 -7.44 -1.33 1.89
CA TYR A 16 -6.92 -0.72 3.12
C TYR A 16 -5.41 -0.88 3.23
N VAL A 17 -4.74 0.13 3.79
CA VAL A 17 -3.33 0.01 4.16
C VAL A 17 -3.21 -1.01 5.29
N ASP A 18 -2.64 -2.17 4.96
CA ASP A 18 -2.44 -3.30 5.88
C ASP A 18 -1.14 -3.13 6.67
N ASN A 19 -0.05 -2.79 5.97
CA ASN A 19 1.28 -2.76 6.56
C ASN A 19 2.22 -1.77 5.85
N ILE A 20 3.42 -1.58 6.41
CA ILE A 20 4.45 -0.70 5.87
C ILE A 20 5.80 -1.43 5.91
N LEU A 21 6.47 -1.51 4.77
CA LEU A 21 7.82 -2.06 4.68
C LEU A 21 8.84 -0.97 5.03
N PHE A 22 9.70 -1.26 6.00
CA PHE A 22 10.81 -0.40 6.39
C PHE A 22 12.16 -1.03 6.02
N SER A 23 13.14 -0.18 5.68
CA SER A 23 14.55 -0.58 5.65
C SER A 23 15.05 -0.83 7.08
N ARG A 24 16.22 -1.46 7.22
CA ARG A 24 16.85 -1.66 8.53
C ARG A 24 17.26 -0.36 9.20
N GLU A 25 17.48 0.69 8.42
CA GLU A 25 17.72 2.05 8.91
C GLU A 25 16.43 2.81 9.30
N GLY A 26 15.25 2.19 9.12
CA GLY A 26 13.96 2.77 9.50
C GLY A 26 13.32 3.66 8.42
N GLU A 27 13.78 3.57 7.18
CA GLU A 27 13.21 4.32 6.05
C GLU A 27 12.04 3.56 5.44
N VAL A 28 10.92 4.22 5.22
CA VAL A 28 9.76 3.62 4.53
C VAL A 28 10.14 3.30 3.07
N GLN A 29 9.97 2.04 2.68
CA GLN A 29 10.24 1.55 1.32
C GLN A 29 8.95 1.40 0.52
N ALA A 30 7.92 0.83 1.14
CA ALA A 30 6.65 0.57 0.49
C ALA A 30 5.47 0.60 1.47
N ILE A 31 4.30 0.95 0.95
CA ILE A 31 3.01 0.80 1.61
C ILE A 31 2.39 -0.50 1.12
N ILE A 32 2.00 -1.37 2.04
CA ILE A 32 1.35 -2.65 1.71
C ILE A 32 -0.15 -2.46 1.87
N VAL A 33 -0.90 -2.73 0.81
CA VAL A 33 -2.35 -2.56 0.77
C VAL A 33 -3.02 -3.89 0.50
N GLU A 34 -3.99 -4.24 1.33
CA GLU A 34 -4.91 -5.33 1.09
C GLU A 34 -6.07 -4.80 0.23
N PRO A 35 -6.23 -5.26 -1.02
CA PRO A 35 -7.31 -4.84 -1.90
C PRO A 35 -8.66 -5.42 -1.45
N ASP A 36 -9.73 -4.74 -1.82
CA ASP A 36 -11.06 -5.33 -1.77
C ASP A 36 -11.14 -6.53 -2.76
N ASN A 37 -11.93 -7.56 -2.43
CA ASN A 37 -12.04 -8.81 -3.21
C ASN A 37 -12.35 -8.65 -4.71
N SER A 38 -12.81 -7.47 -5.14
CA SER A 38 -13.05 -7.14 -6.56
C SER A 38 -11.77 -6.86 -7.35
N TYR A 39 -10.66 -6.55 -6.68
CA TYR A 39 -9.41 -6.12 -7.30
C TYR A 39 -8.26 -7.10 -7.16
N GLY A 40 -8.34 -8.06 -6.24
CA GLY A 40 -7.28 -9.04 -6.00
C GLY A 40 -7.60 -9.92 -4.80
N ALA A 41 -6.74 -10.91 -4.55
CA ALA A 41 -6.87 -11.82 -3.42
C ALA A 41 -5.65 -11.80 -2.49
N GLY A 42 -4.72 -10.88 -2.73
CA GLY A 42 -3.47 -10.76 -1.97
C GLY A 42 -3.06 -9.30 -1.77
N PRO A 43 -2.22 -9.04 -0.76
CA PRO A 43 -1.70 -7.71 -0.49
C PRO A 43 -0.73 -7.28 -1.60
N TYR A 44 -0.69 -6.00 -1.92
CA TYR A 44 0.23 -5.45 -2.91
C TYR A 44 1.15 -4.39 -2.30
N GLY A 45 2.42 -4.40 -2.72
CA GLY A 45 3.43 -3.44 -2.28
C GLY A 45 3.53 -2.25 -3.23
N TYR A 46 3.24 -1.05 -2.73
CA TYR A 46 3.33 0.20 -3.48
C TYR A 46 4.54 1.03 -3.04
N PRO A 47 5.45 1.42 -3.94
CA PRO A 47 6.62 2.21 -3.58
C PRO A 47 6.26 3.50 -2.83
N TYR A 48 7.01 3.80 -1.77
CA TYR A 48 6.84 5.05 -1.05
C TYR A 48 7.66 6.16 -1.69
N TYR A 49 6.99 7.20 -2.20
CA TYR A 49 7.64 8.32 -2.89
C TYR A 49 7.98 9.52 -1.97
N GLY A 50 7.78 9.38 -0.66
CA GLY A 50 8.05 10.43 0.31
C GLY A 50 6.81 11.21 0.77
N TYR A 51 7.05 12.17 1.66
CA TYR A 51 5.99 13.00 2.23
C TYR A 51 5.38 13.93 1.18
N GLY A 52 4.05 14.04 1.15
CA GLY A 52 3.30 14.80 0.14
C GLY A 52 2.87 13.96 -1.08
N TYR A 53 3.22 12.68 -1.11
CA TYR A 53 2.74 11.71 -2.08
C TYR A 53 1.82 10.70 -1.40
N GLY A 54 0.61 10.56 -1.94
CA GLY A 54 -0.42 9.62 -1.49
C GLY A 54 -1.12 9.98 -0.17
N TRP A 55 -0.38 10.35 0.87
CA TRP A 55 -0.96 10.84 2.13
C TRP A 55 -1.04 12.37 2.16
N ASP A 56 -2.25 12.87 2.38
CA ASP A 56 -2.55 14.30 2.55
C ASP A 56 -3.42 14.48 3.81
N PRO A 57 -3.04 15.33 4.78
CA PRO A 57 -3.83 15.57 5.99
C PRO A 57 -5.22 16.18 5.74
N GLY A 58 -5.47 16.75 4.56
CA GLY A 58 -6.77 17.23 4.12
C GLY A 58 -7.66 16.14 3.49
N GLN A 59 -7.12 14.95 3.23
CA GLN A 59 -7.84 13.83 2.63
C GLN A 59 -8.12 12.73 3.66
N THR A 60 -9.24 12.05 3.49
CA THR A 60 -9.66 10.95 4.38
C THR A 60 -9.13 9.57 3.94
N SER A 61 -8.31 9.53 2.88
CA SER A 61 -7.81 8.30 2.27
C SER A 61 -6.36 8.45 1.81
N TYR A 62 -5.68 7.32 1.65
CA TYR A 62 -4.35 7.25 1.05
C TYR A 62 -4.49 7.04 -0.47
N TYR A 63 -3.93 7.93 -1.27
CA TYR A 63 -3.97 7.81 -2.73
C TYR A 63 -2.75 7.04 -3.25
N LEU A 64 -2.96 5.91 -3.92
CA LEU A 64 -1.87 5.06 -4.40
C LEU A 64 -1.13 5.63 -5.61
N GLN A 65 -1.74 6.58 -6.33
CA GLN A 65 -1.21 7.17 -7.57
C GLN A 65 -1.11 6.18 -8.75
N TYR A 66 -1.89 5.11 -8.70
CA TYR A 66 -2.09 4.15 -9.79
C TYR A 66 -3.53 4.26 -10.30
N GLY A 67 -3.75 3.93 -11.56
CA GLY A 67 -5.07 3.70 -12.15
C GLY A 67 -5.68 2.36 -11.73
N GLU A 68 -6.99 2.21 -11.93
CA GLU A 68 -7.70 0.94 -11.67
C GLU A 68 -7.18 -0.21 -12.55
N ASP A 69 -6.75 0.11 -13.77
CA ASP A 69 -6.19 -0.84 -14.73
C ASP A 69 -4.75 -1.26 -14.39
N GLU A 70 -3.99 -0.42 -13.68
CA GLU A 70 -2.59 -0.70 -13.33
C GLU A 70 -2.47 -1.65 -12.12
N VAL A 71 -3.40 -1.55 -11.17
CA VAL A 71 -3.34 -2.32 -9.92
C VAL A 71 -3.68 -3.80 -10.09
N GLY A 72 -4.47 -4.16 -11.10
CA GLY A 72 -4.86 -5.55 -11.37
C GLY A 72 -3.76 -6.40 -12.06
N GLU A 73 -2.65 -5.80 -12.46
CA GLU A 73 -1.55 -6.49 -13.15
C GLU A 73 -0.31 -6.71 -12.24
N MET A 74 -0.37 -6.31 -10.97
CA MET A 74 0.74 -6.39 -10.04
C MET A 74 0.90 -7.81 -9.45
N ASP A 75 2.15 -8.19 -9.16
CA ASP A 75 2.43 -9.39 -8.37
C ASP A 75 2.12 -9.16 -6.88
N ASP A 76 1.54 -10.17 -6.23
CA ASP A 76 1.24 -10.13 -4.79
C ASP A 76 2.53 -9.91 -3.96
N PHE A 77 2.39 -9.22 -2.83
CA PHE A 77 3.47 -8.98 -1.90
C PHE A 77 3.79 -10.26 -1.12
N ASP A 78 4.98 -10.81 -1.38
CA ASP A 78 5.51 -11.98 -0.70
C ASP A 78 6.13 -11.59 0.65
N TYR A 79 5.37 -11.78 1.74
CA TYR A 79 5.84 -11.57 3.10
C TYR A 79 6.98 -12.51 3.50
N ASP A 80 7.02 -13.74 2.98
CA ASP A 80 8.03 -14.74 3.35
C ASP A 80 9.44 -14.37 2.83
N ARG A 81 9.51 -13.42 1.89
CA ARG A 81 10.77 -12.87 1.40
C ARG A 81 11.47 -11.94 2.42
N TYR A 82 10.76 -11.48 3.43
CA TYR A 82 11.26 -10.50 4.40
C TYR A 82 11.14 -11.05 5.82
N ASP A 83 12.24 -11.05 6.56
CA ASP A 83 12.17 -11.32 8.00
C ASP A 83 11.46 -10.15 8.69
N GLY A 84 10.36 -10.44 9.38
CA GLY A 84 9.69 -9.48 10.24
C GLY A 84 10.65 -9.02 11.34
N LEU A 85 10.73 -7.71 11.60
CA LEU A 85 11.55 -7.16 12.68
C LEU A 85 11.10 -7.63 14.09
N LEU A 86 9.97 -8.33 14.17
CA LEU A 86 9.35 -8.84 15.40
C LEU A 86 9.26 -10.38 15.43
N ASP A 87 9.70 -11.07 14.37
CA ASP A 87 9.77 -12.53 14.32
C ASP A 87 11.14 -12.96 14.87
N ASP A 88 11.18 -13.22 16.18
CA ASP A 88 12.34 -13.79 16.91
C ASP A 88 12.45 -15.31 16.69
#